data_AF-A0A091BVD7-F1
#
_entry.id   AF-A0A091BVD7-F1
#
_cell.length_a   1.000
_cell.length_b   1.000
_cell.length_c   1.000
_cell.angle_alpha   90.00
_cell.angle_beta   90.00
_cell.angle_gamma   90.00
#
_symmetry.space_group_name_H-M   'P 1'
#
loop_
_entity.id
_entity.type
_entity.pdbx_description
1 polymer ?
#
loop_
_entity_poly.entity_id
_entity_poly.type
_entity_poly.pdbx_seq_one_letter_code
_entity_poly.pdbx_strand_id
1 'polypeptide(L)' 'MDTIAGAGATIGLLERIVMSICIIFNQFASIGLVFTAKSIARYNKISESPAFAEYYLIGSLFSILSVLLAAWICIF' A
#
# COMPACT_ATOMS: atom_id res chain seq x y z
N MET A 1 22.84 0.44 1.75
CA MET A 1 21.86 1.49 1.38
C MET A 1 21.01 1.75 2.60
N ASP A 2 21.34 2.82 3.33
CA ASP A 2 20.69 3.21 4.56
C ASP A 2 19.22 3.53 4.28
N THR A 3 18.31 2.62 4.62
CA THR A 3 16.90 2.94 4.64
C THR A 3 16.69 3.97 5.74
N ILE A 4 16.23 5.17 5.37
CA ILE A 4 15.87 6.22 6.34
C ILE A 4 14.91 5.58 7.36
N ALA A 5 15.29 5.61 8.64
CA ALA A 5 14.51 4.99 9.70
C ALA A 5 13.08 5.56 9.67
N GLY A 6 12.08 4.67 9.61
CA GLY A 6 10.67 5.07 9.55
C GLY A 6 10.09 5.34 8.15
N ALA A 7 10.90 5.39 7.08
CA ALA A 7 10.39 5.67 5.72
C ALA A 7 9.29 4.69 5.28
N GLY A 8 9.37 3.42 5.68
CA GLY A 8 8.33 2.43 5.39
C GLY A 8 6.97 2.75 6.04
N ALA A 9 6.99 3.27 7.27
CA ALA A 9 5.76 3.67 7.98
C ALA A 9 5.15 4.92 7.34
N THR A 10 5.97 5.90 6.98
CA THR A 10 5.53 7.11 6.28
C THR A 10 4.93 6.79 4.91
N ILE A 11 5.57 5.89 4.13
CA ILE A 11 5.02 5.42 2.85
C ILE A 11 3.66 4.76 3.07
N GLY A 12 3.54 3.87 4.06
CA GLY A 12 2.27 3.21 4.36
C GLY A 12 1.15 4.18 4.76
N LEU A 13 1.46 5.24 5.51
CA LEU A 13 0.49 6.29 5.83
C LEU A 13 0.05 7.06 4.57
N LEU A 14 1.03 7.44 3.74
CA LEU A 14 0.76 8.19 2.51
C LEU A 14 -0.11 7.37 1.54
N GLU A 15 0.16 6.07 1.43
CA GLU A 15 -0.64 5.13 0.66
C GLU A 15 -2.10 5.12 1.10
N ARG A 16 -2.36 5.05 2.41
CA ARG A 16 -3.72 5.06 2.96
C ARG A 16 -4.43 6.37 2.68
N ILE A 17 -3.75 7.51 2.79
CA ILE A 17 -4.32 8.82 2.45
C ILE A 17 -4.74 8.87 0.98
N VAL A 18 -3.84 8.45 0.08
CA VAL A 18 -4.13 8.42 -1.36
C VAL A 18 -5.29 7.47 -1.67
N MET A 19 -5.30 6.27 -1.09
CA MET A 19 -6.41 5.32 -1.26
C MET A 19 -7.74 5.89 -0.76
N SER A 20 -7.77 6.52 0.41
CA SER A 20 -8.98 7.16 0.95
C SER A 20 -9.51 8.24 0.01
N ILE A 21 -8.62 9.06 -0.55
CA ILE A 21 -9.00 10.07 -1.56
C ILE A 21 -9.58 9.36 -2.79
N CYS A 22 -8.91 8.33 -3.33
CA CYS A 22 -9.40 7.58 -4.48
C CYS A 22 -10.79 6.99 -4.26
N ILE A 23 -11.08 6.47 -3.05
CA ILE A 23 -12.39 5.92 -2.69
C ILE A 23 -13.46 7.02 -2.69
N ILE A 24 -13.18 8.20 -2.14
CA ILE A 24 -14.12 9.34 -2.14
C ILE A 24 -14.50 9.74 -3.58
N PHE A 25 -13.54 9.69 -4.51
CA PHE A 25 -13.76 9.96 -5.93
C PHE A 25 -14.23 8.73 -6.73
N ASN A 26 -14.50 7.61 -6.07
CA ASN A 26 -14.95 6.34 -6.66
C ASN A 26 -13.95 5.75 -7.70
N GLN A 27 -12.66 6.08 -7.57
CA GLN A 27 -11.57 5.69 -8.46
C GLN A 27 -10.81 4.47 -7.92
N PHE A 28 -11.45 3.29 -7.91
CA PHE A 28 -10.82 2.07 -7.40
C PHE A 28 -9.61 1.59 -8.21
N ALA A 29 -9.59 1.86 -9.53
CA ALA A 29 -8.44 1.51 -10.38
C ALA A 29 -7.14 2.21 -9.93
N SER A 30 -7.25 3.44 -9.42
CA SER A 30 -6.11 4.21 -8.92
C SER A 30 -5.47 3.59 -7.69
N ILE A 31 -6.22 2.85 -6.87
CA ILE A 31 -5.66 2.09 -5.74
C ILE A 31 -4.68 1.02 -6.24
N GLY A 32 -5.03 0.35 -7.34
CA GLY A 32 -4.15 -0.60 -8.02
C GLY A 32 -2.87 0.06 -8.51
N LEU A 33 -2.96 1.26 -9.10
CA LEU A 33 -1.79 2.02 -9.57
C LEU A 33 -0.84 2.38 -8.41
N VAL A 34 -1.37 2.81 -7.27
CA VAL A 34 -0.57 3.12 -6.07
C VAL A 34 0.15 1.86 -5.57
N PHE A 35 -0.54 0.73 -5.50
CA PHE A 35 0.04 -0.54 -5.11
C PHE A 35 1.14 -1.01 -6.07
N THR A 36 0.91 -0.88 -7.38
CA THR A 36 1.92 -1.18 -8.41
C THR A 36 3.13 -0.27 -8.27
N ALA A 37 2.95 1.04 -8.12
CA ALA A 37 4.05 1.99 -7.96
C ALA A 37 4.93 1.67 -6.75
N LYS A 38 4.32 1.34 -5.61
CA LYS A 38 5.04 0.90 -4.40
C LYS A 38 5.84 -0.38 -4.65
N SER A 39 5.25 -1.33 -5.36
CA SER A 39 5.87 -2.62 -5.67
C SER A 39 7.03 -2.48 -6.65
N ILE A 40 6.92 -1.60 -7.65
CA ILE A 40 8.02 -1.25 -8.57
C ILE A 40 9.19 -0.62 -7.82
N ALA A 41 8.91 0.34 -6.93
CA ALA A 41 9.96 1.02 -6.15
C ALA A 41 10.75 0.06 -5.24
N ARG A 42 10.17 -1.07 -4.85
CA ARG A 42 10.80 -2.09 -4.01
C ARG A 42 11.10 -3.40 -4.73
N TYR A 43 10.93 -3.43 -6.05
CA TYR A 43 11.00 -4.64 -6.87
C TYR A 43 12.32 -5.39 -6.69
N ASN A 44 13.45 -4.68 -6.69
CA ASN A 44 14.76 -5.30 -6.54
C ASN A 44 14.85 -6.14 -5.25
N LYS A 45 14.40 -5.57 -4.12
CA LYS A 45 14.43 -6.24 -2.82
C LYS A 45 13.39 -7.35 -2.68
N ILE A 46 12.25 -7.21 -3.35
CA ILE A 46 11.22 -8.26 -3.46
C ILE A 46 11.75 -9.44 -4.28
N SER A 47 12.49 -9.17 -5.35
CA SER A 47 13.06 -10.21 -6.22
C SER A 47 14.22 -10.97 -5.58
N GLU A 48 15.01 -10.32 -4.73
CA GLU A 48 16.18 -10.93 -4.08
C GLU A 48 15.81 -11.83 -2.88
N SER A 49 14.65 -11.62 -2.24
CA SER A 49 14.27 -12.33 -1.02
C SER A 49 12.80 -12.78 -1.03
N PRO A 50 12.52 -14.09 -1.19
CA PRO A 50 11.15 -14.61 -1.18
C PRO A 50 10.39 -14.31 0.12
N ALA A 51 11.06 -14.46 1.28
CA ALA A 51 10.44 -14.17 2.58
C ALA A 51 10.05 -12.69 2.72
N PHE A 52 10.86 -11.77 2.18
CA PHE A 52 10.52 -10.35 2.16
C PHE A 52 9.36 -10.06 1.21
N ALA A 53 9.31 -10.73 0.05
CA ALA A 53 8.21 -10.62 -0.90
C ALA A 53 6.87 -11.01 -0.27
N GLU A 54 6.81 -12.16 0.41
CA GLU A 54 5.61 -12.64 1.10
C GLU A 54 5.16 -11.67 2.18
N TYR A 55 6.08 -11.24 3.06
CA TYR A 55 5.77 -10.28 4.12
C TYR A 55 5.27 -8.94 3.56
N TYR A 56 5.90 -8.45 2.50
CA TYR A 56 5.50 -7.21 1.83
C TYR A 56 4.12 -7.31 1.18
N LEU A 57 3.83 -8.43 0.51
CA LEU A 57 2.55 -8.71 -0.13
C LEU A 57 1.42 -8.78 0.90
N ILE A 58 1.60 -9.59 1.94
CA ILE A 58 0.61 -9.74 3.03
C ILE A 58 0.34 -8.38 3.68
N GLY A 59 1.38 -7.64 4.03
CA GLY A 59 1.23 -6.33 4.68
C GLY A 59 0.53 -5.29 3.81
N SER A 60 0.81 -5.27 2.50
CA SER A 60 0.20 -4.32 1.57
C SER A 60 -1.26 -4.67 1.26
N LEU A 61 -1.56 -5.94 1.02
CA LEU A 61 -2.94 -6.41 0.82
C LEU A 61 -3.80 -6.18 2.06
N PHE A 62 -3.26 -6.46 3.25
CA PHE A 62 -3.95 -6.18 4.50
C PHE A 62 -4.23 -4.68 4.67
N SER A 63 -3.29 -3.81 4.30
CA SER A 63 -3.50 -2.36 4.35
C SER A 63 -4.61 -1.92 3.40
N ILE A 64 -4.63 -2.40 2.15
CA ILE A 64 -5.69 -2.09 1.17
C ILE A 64 -7.05 -2.55 1.71
N LEU A 65 -7.13 -3.80 2.21
CA LEU A 65 -8.35 -4.34 2.80
C LEU A 65 -8.85 -3.49 3.97
N SER A 66 -7.94 -3.07 4.86
CA SER A 66 -8.31 -2.24 6.01
C SER A 66 -8.91 -0.90 5.61
N VAL A 67 -8.38 -0.26 4.55
CA VAL A 67 -8.90 1.02 4.04
C VAL A 67 -10.25 0.83 3.37
N LEU A 68 -10.42 -0.24 2.58
CA LEU A 68 -11.70 -0.56 1.94
C LEU A 68 -12.79 -0.84 2.97
N LEU A 69 -12.48 -1.62 4.02
CA LEU A 69 -13.42 -1.89 5.12
C LEU A 69 -13.77 -0.63 5.90
N ALA A 70 -12.77 0.19 6.24
CA ALA A 70 -12.99 1.45 6.96
C ALA A 70 -13.87 2.41 6.13
N ALA A 71 -13.59 2.54 4.84
CA ALA A 71 -14.42 3.35 3.95
C ALA A 71 -15.85 2.81 3.85
N TRP A 72 -16.02 1.50 3.75
CA TRP A 72 -17.34 0.88 3.69
C TRP A 72 -18.16 1.17 4.96
N ILE A 73 -17.56 1.04 6.14
CA ILE A 73 -18.19 1.35 7.44
C ILE A 73 -18.49 2.85 7.62
N CYS A 74 -17.66 3.73 7.06
CA CYS A 74 -17.89 5.18 7.19
C CYS A 74 -18.96 5.72 6.23
N ILE A 75 -19.18 5.05 5.09
CA ILE A 75 -20.08 5.50 4.03
C ILE A 75 -21.48 4.85 4.13
N PHE A 76 -21.57 3.64 4.70
CA PHE A 76 -22.82 2.92 4.96
C PHE A 76 -23.18 2.92 6.45
#